data_AF-A0A0G1Z3A8-F1
#
_entry.id   AF-A0A0G1Z3A8-F1
#
_cell.length_a   1.000
_cell.length_b   1.000
_cell.length_c   1.000
_cell.angle_alpha   90.00
_cell.angle_beta   90.00
_cell.angle_gamma   90.00
#
_symmetry.space_group_name_H-M   'P 1'
#
loop_
_entity.id
_entity.type
_entity.pdbx_description
1 polymer ?
#
loop_
_entity_poly.entity_id
_entity_poly.type
_entity_poly.pdbx_seq_one_letter_code
_entity_poly.pdbx_strand_id
1 'polypeptide(L)'
;MDDLVVSKLDTLLAQVADLSEYLKTHLGDKRSIRPVPRLAVRLSPEQVRAARTVLQMDQQSFAEVLGIHHASTVSRWERRNGACKINKVYSNTILTLVREKLTEEDLPTGASDKAVVDYLESVLVDYKGDD
;
A
#
# COMPACT_ATOMS: atom_id res chain seq x y z
N MET A 1 -9.97 -50.42 19.04
CA MET A 1 -10.05 -49.38 17.97
C MET A 1 -9.68 -48.02 18.53
N ASP A 2 -9.84 -47.84 19.85
CA ASP A 2 -9.62 -46.58 20.56
C ASP A 2 -8.16 -46.13 20.66
N ASP A 3 -7.20 -47.05 20.81
CA ASP A 3 -5.77 -46.68 20.93
C ASP A 3 -5.22 -46.00 19.67
N LEU A 4 -5.72 -46.37 18.48
CA LEU A 4 -5.32 -45.75 17.22
C LEU A 4 -5.91 -44.34 17.07
N VAL A 5 -7.09 -44.11 17.64
CA VAL A 5 -7.75 -42.80 17.62
C VAL A 5 -7.05 -41.85 18.59
N VAL A 6 -6.67 -42.32 19.78
CA VAL A 6 -5.93 -41.55 20.78
C VAL A 6 -4.55 -41.14 20.25
N SER A 7 -3.80 -42.07 19.66
CA SER A 7 -2.48 -41.77 19.08
C SER A 7 -2.53 -40.74 17.93
N LYS A 8 -3.57 -40.79 17.09
CA LYS A 8 -3.79 -39.77 16.05
C LYS A 8 -4.15 -38.41 16.65
N LEU A 9 -4.90 -38.39 17.74
CA LEU A 9 -5.25 -37.16 18.44
C LEU A 9 -4.02 -36.49 19.05
N ASP A 10 -3.15 -37.26 19.69
CA ASP A 10 -1.90 -36.76 20.28
C ASP A 10 -0.94 -36.21 19.21
N THR A 11 -0.89 -36.89 18.06
CA THR A 11 -0.07 -36.43 16.92
C THR A 11 -0.58 -35.10 16.36
N LEU A 12 -1.91 -34.93 16.26
CA LEU A 12 -2.51 -33.68 15.80
C LEU A 12 -2.30 -32.54 16.83
N LEU A 13 -2.39 -32.84 18.13
CA LEU A 13 -2.12 -31.87 19.19
C LEU A 13 -0.67 -31.37 19.14
N ALA A 14 0.29 -32.26 18.90
CA ALA A 14 1.69 -31.89 18.72
C ALA A 14 1.89 -30.99 17.50
N GLN A 15 1.27 -31.32 16.35
CA GLN A 15 1.36 -30.49 15.13
C GLN A 15 0.74 -29.10 15.31
N VAL A 16 -0.37 -28.98 16.05
CA VAL A 16 -0.99 -27.69 16.36
C VAL A 16 -0.09 -26.85 17.28
N ALA A 17 0.61 -27.48 18.22
CA ALA A 17 1.56 -26.79 19.09
C ALA A 17 2.75 -26.23 18.30
N ASP A 18 3.34 -27.04 17.41
CA ASP A 18 4.46 -26.63 16.55
C ASP A 18 4.06 -25.49 15.61
N LEU A 19 2.88 -25.57 15.00
CA LEU A 19 2.34 -24.49 14.18
C LEU A 19 2.12 -23.21 15.00
N SER A 20 1.63 -23.32 16.24
CA SER A 20 1.46 -22.17 17.12
C SER A 20 2.80 -21.50 17.44
N GLU A 21 3.84 -22.29 17.70
CA GLU A 21 5.18 -21.79 17.98
C GLU A 21 5.86 -21.19 16.74
N TYR A 22 5.70 -21.82 15.58
CA TYR A 22 6.13 -21.26 14.30
C TYR A 22 5.46 -19.92 14.01
N LEU A 23 4.15 -19.82 14.21
CA LEU A 23 3.43 -18.57 14.04
C LEU A 23 3.83 -17.52 15.10
N LYS A 24 4.11 -17.90 16.35
CA LYS A 24 4.61 -16.96 17.37
C LYS A 24 6.01 -16.46 17.08
N THR A 25 6.88 -17.29 16.50
CA THR A 25 8.26 -16.90 16.18
C THR A 25 8.33 -16.08 14.88
N HIS A 26 7.49 -16.40 13.89
CA HIS A 26 7.52 -15.76 12.57
C HIS A 26 6.49 -14.64 12.39
N LEU A 27 5.40 -14.63 13.17
CA LEU A 27 4.40 -13.54 13.22
C LEU A 27 4.37 -12.82 14.57
N GLY A 28 5.25 -13.17 15.52
CA GLY A 28 5.33 -12.57 16.85
C GLY A 28 5.66 -11.08 16.86
N ASP A 29 6.11 -10.54 15.72
CA ASP A 29 6.51 -9.15 15.62
C ASP A 29 5.57 -8.28 14.76
N LYS A 30 4.26 -8.53 14.85
CA LYS A 30 3.24 -7.56 14.39
C LYS A 30 3.29 -6.22 15.15
N ARG A 31 4.19 -6.05 16.12
CA ARG A 31 4.41 -4.81 16.88
C ARG A 31 5.50 -3.91 16.30
N SER A 32 6.28 -4.38 15.34
CA SER A 32 7.12 -3.50 14.51
C SER A 32 6.44 -3.11 13.19
N ILE A 33 5.11 -3.03 13.17
CA ILE A 33 4.48 -1.99 12.36
C ILE A 33 4.81 -0.70 13.10
N ARG A 34 6.01 -0.14 12.83
CA ARG A 34 6.28 1.24 13.22
C ARG A 34 5.04 2.02 12.80
N PRO A 35 4.42 2.82 13.68
CA PRO A 35 3.37 3.70 13.24
C PRO A 35 4.00 4.54 12.13
N VAL A 36 3.66 4.23 10.87
CA VAL A 36 4.07 5.04 9.73
C VAL A 36 3.70 6.45 10.16
N PRO A 37 4.67 7.37 10.26
CA PRO A 37 4.40 8.70 10.78
C PRO A 37 3.22 9.22 9.98
N ARG A 38 2.06 9.35 10.64
CA ARG A 38 0.81 9.70 9.98
C ARG A 38 0.87 11.19 9.68
N LEU A 39 1.78 11.60 8.80
CA LEU A 39 1.66 12.88 8.17
C LEU A 39 0.41 12.78 7.31
N ALA A 40 -0.56 13.61 7.66
CA ALA A 40 -1.84 13.69 7.00
C ALA A 40 -1.68 14.37 5.62
N VAL A 41 -0.79 13.84 4.78
CA VAL A 41 -0.53 14.36 3.45
C VAL A 41 -1.77 14.07 2.61
N ARG A 42 -2.38 15.14 2.12
CA ARG A 42 -3.44 15.03 1.13
C ARG A 42 -2.79 15.23 -0.23
N LEU A 43 -2.98 14.25 -1.11
CA LEU A 43 -2.50 14.35 -2.48
C LEU A 43 -3.42 15.27 -3.30
N SER A 44 -2.82 16.10 -4.14
CA SER A 44 -3.52 16.85 -5.17
C SER A 44 -3.98 15.92 -6.31
N PRO A 45 -4.96 16.34 -7.13
CA PRO A 45 -5.35 15.63 -8.33
C PRO A 45 -4.18 15.22 -9.24
N GLU A 46 -3.24 16.13 -9.43
CA GLU A 46 -2.05 15.94 -10.26
C GLU A 46 -1.13 14.90 -9.62
N GLN A 47 -0.90 14.97 -8.31
CA GLN A 47 -0.05 14.01 -7.58
C GLN A 47 -0.64 12.59 -7.64
N VAL A 48 -1.97 12.44 -7.64
CA VAL A 48 -2.64 11.14 -7.78
C VAL A 48 -2.45 10.58 -9.17
N ARG A 49 -2.59 11.43 -10.19
CA ARG A 49 -2.33 11.05 -11.57
C ARG A 49 -0.86 10.62 -11.75
N ALA A 50 0.08 11.40 -11.22
CA ALA A 50 1.50 11.08 -11.25
C ALA A 50 1.79 9.75 -10.56
N ALA A 51 1.22 9.51 -9.38
CA ALA A 51 1.39 8.25 -8.66
C ALA A 51 0.88 7.06 -9.48
N ARG A 52 -0.29 7.18 -10.12
CA ARG A 52 -0.81 6.13 -10.99
C ARG A 52 0.11 5.89 -12.20
N THR A 53 0.64 6.95 -12.81
CA THR A 53 1.60 6.85 -13.92
C THR A 53 2.89 6.13 -13.50
N VAL A 54 3.46 6.50 -12.35
CA VAL A 54 4.65 5.84 -11.78
C VAL A 54 4.39 4.35 -11.51
N LEU A 55 3.20 4.02 -11.03
CA LEU A 55 2.77 2.65 -10.81
C LEU A 55 2.44 1.89 -12.11
N GLN A 56 2.39 2.60 -13.25
CA GLN A 56 2.03 2.06 -14.57
C GLN A 56 0.66 1.37 -14.59
N MET A 57 -0.30 1.93 -13.86
CA MET A 57 -1.65 1.38 -13.76
C MET A 57 -2.65 2.21 -14.57
N ASP A 58 -3.68 1.56 -15.10
CA ASP A 58 -4.88 2.26 -15.56
C ASP A 58 -5.78 2.64 -14.37
N GLN A 59 -6.81 3.45 -14.60
CA GLN A 59 -7.69 3.93 -13.52
C GLN A 59 -8.47 2.80 -12.84
N GLN A 60 -8.74 1.71 -13.56
CA GLN A 60 -9.50 0.56 -13.07
C GLN A 60 -8.65 -0.27 -12.10
N SER A 61 -7.45 -0.69 -12.54
CA SER A 61 -6.49 -1.44 -11.73
C SER A 61 -6.08 -0.64 -10.49
N PHE A 62 -5.87 0.67 -10.65
CA PHE A 62 -5.56 1.55 -9.53
C PHE A 62 -6.71 1.63 -8.52
N ALA A 63 -7.97 1.66 -8.96
CA ALA A 63 -9.12 1.61 -8.07
C ALA A 63 -9.22 0.27 -7.33
N GLU A 64 -8.97 -0.84 -8.02
CA GLU A 64 -9.01 -2.19 -7.46
C GLU A 64 -7.97 -2.38 -6.36
N VAL A 65 -6.72 -1.96 -6.59
CA VAL A 65 -5.64 -2.01 -5.59
C VAL A 65 -5.98 -1.18 -4.36
N LEU A 66 -6.69 -0.05 -4.55
CA LEU A 66 -7.15 0.80 -3.45
C LEU A 66 -8.44 0.29 -2.78
N GLY A 67 -9.04 -0.81 -3.26
CA GLY A 67 -10.30 -1.33 -2.74
C GLY A 67 -11.52 -0.44 -3.03
N ILE A 68 -11.46 0.34 -4.11
CA ILE A 68 -12.51 1.28 -4.50
C ILE A 68 -13.44 0.60 -5.52
N HIS A 69 -14.72 0.43 -5.18
CA HIS A 69 -15.70 -0.24 -6.04
C HIS A 69 -16.02 0.48 -7.36
N HIS A 70 -15.68 1.76 -7.50
CA HIS A 70 -15.99 2.55 -8.68
C HIS A 70 -14.75 3.27 -9.20
N ALA A 71 -14.22 2.85 -10.36
CA ALA A 71 -13.11 3.52 -11.03
C ALA A 71 -13.39 4.98 -11.42
N SER A 72 -14.67 5.34 -11.57
CA SER A 72 -15.09 6.74 -11.75
C SER A 72 -14.68 7.64 -10.57
N THR A 73 -14.40 7.09 -9.40
CA THR A 73 -13.86 7.81 -8.24
C THR A 73 -12.44 8.29 -8.51
N VAL A 74 -11.57 7.42 -9.05
CA VAL A 74 -10.19 7.78 -9.43
C VAL A 74 -10.20 8.84 -10.52
N SER A 75 -11.06 8.66 -11.54
CA SER A 75 -11.24 9.66 -12.60
C SER A 75 -11.64 11.04 -12.05
N ARG A 76 -12.48 11.10 -11.01
CA ARG A 76 -12.87 12.36 -10.35
C ARG A 76 -11.73 12.97 -9.53
N TRP A 77 -10.91 12.12 -8.89
CA TRP A 77 -9.75 12.57 -8.14
C TRP A 77 -8.69 13.21 -9.03
N GLU A 78 -8.46 12.67 -10.23
CA GLU A 78 -7.44 13.16 -11.17
C GLU A 78 -7.85 14.41 -11.97
N ARG A 79 -9.09 14.92 -11.82
CA ARG A 79 -9.55 16.12 -12.54
C ARG A 79 -9.12 17.39 -11.81
N ARG A 80 -8.59 18.37 -12.56
CA ARG A 80 -8.12 19.69 -12.07
C ARG A 80 -9.20 20.50 -11.33
N ASN A 81 -10.47 20.29 -11.67
CA ASN A 81 -11.64 20.88 -10.99
C ASN A 81 -12.32 19.90 -9.99
N GLY A 82 -11.60 18.87 -9.55
CA GLY A 82 -12.12 17.81 -8.69
C GLY A 82 -12.50 18.34 -7.32
N ALA A 83 -13.78 18.67 -7.12
CA ALA A 83 -14.35 18.99 -5.81
C ALA A 83 -14.23 17.83 -4.78
N CYS A 84 -13.79 16.64 -5.23
CA CYS A 84 -13.69 15.46 -4.39
C CYS A 84 -12.34 15.41 -3.69
N LYS A 85 -12.37 15.69 -2.38
CA LYS A 85 -11.20 15.56 -1.50
C LYS A 85 -10.87 14.08 -1.32
N ILE A 86 -9.64 13.70 -1.64
CA ILE A 86 -9.13 12.36 -1.30
C ILE A 86 -9.11 12.18 0.21
N ASN A 87 -9.59 11.03 0.65
CA ASN A 87 -9.47 10.61 2.04
C ASN A 87 -8.00 10.28 2.35
N LYS A 88 -7.53 10.74 3.52
CA LYS A 88 -6.17 10.51 4.02
C LYS A 88 -5.77 9.03 4.00
N VAL A 89 -6.72 8.11 4.23
CA VAL A 89 -6.46 6.67 4.16
C VAL A 89 -5.92 6.29 2.78
N TYR A 90 -6.59 6.73 1.71
CA TYR A 90 -6.15 6.44 0.35
C TYR A 90 -4.84 7.17 0.01
N SER A 91 -4.64 8.41 0.46
CA SER A 91 -3.36 9.09 0.26
C SER A 91 -2.18 8.30 0.84
N ASN A 92 -2.33 7.75 2.05
CA ASN A 92 -1.28 6.95 2.67
C ASN A 92 -1.03 5.64 1.91
N THR A 93 -2.09 4.97 1.47
CA THR A 93 -1.96 3.75 0.67
C THR A 93 -1.24 4.04 -0.65
N ILE A 94 -1.63 5.10 -1.36
CA ILE A 94 -0.98 5.52 -2.61
C ILE A 94 0.51 5.80 -2.39
N LEU A 95 0.86 6.57 -1.36
CA LEU A 95 2.25 6.88 -1.05
C LEU A 95 3.09 5.66 -0.63
N THR A 96 2.44 4.63 -0.08
CA THR A 96 3.08 3.36 0.27
C THR A 96 3.35 2.55 -1.00
N LEU A 97 2.35 2.40 -1.86
CA LEU A 97 2.49 1.70 -3.14
C LEU A 97 3.58 2.32 -4.02
N VAL A 98 3.63 3.65 -4.09
CA VAL A 98 4.68 4.35 -4.83
C VAL A 98 6.06 4.02 -4.24
N ARG A 99 6.21 4.06 -2.90
CA ARG A 99 7.47 3.68 -2.23
C ARG A 99 7.89 2.25 -2.52
N GLU A 100 6.94 1.32 -2.56
CA GLU A 100 7.22 -0.09 -2.85
C GLU A 100 7.63 -0.33 -4.31
N LYS A 101 7.18 0.54 -5.22
CA LYS A 101 7.50 0.46 -6.64
C LYS A 101 8.85 1.10 -6.99
N LEU A 102 9.21 2.18 -6.29
CA LEU A 102 10.45 2.92 -6.51
C LEU A 102 11.67 2.12 -6.04
N THR A 103 12.76 2.23 -6.78
CA THR A 103 14.04 1.61 -6.42
C THR A 103 14.83 2.53 -5.47
N GLU A 104 15.88 2.01 -4.83
CA GLU A 104 16.77 2.83 -3.97
C GLU A 104 17.46 3.96 -4.74
N GLU A 105 17.60 3.83 -6.07
CA GLU A 105 18.13 4.87 -6.95
C GLU A 105 17.13 6.02 -7.15
N ASP A 106 15.83 5.72 -7.19
CA ASP A 106 14.77 6.72 -7.34
C ASP A 106 14.50 7.45 -6.01
N LEU A 107 14.42 6.69 -4.92
CA LEU A 107 14.13 7.18 -3.58
C LEU A 107 14.81 6.27 -2.54
N PRO A 108 15.59 6.80 -1.59
CA PRO A 108 16.26 5.97 -0.59
C PRO A 108 15.25 5.21 0.28
N THR A 109 15.59 3.97 0.64
CA THR A 109 14.77 3.14 1.54
C THR A 109 14.44 3.89 2.84
N GLY A 110 13.15 3.96 3.17
CA GLY A 110 12.67 4.71 4.34
C GLY A 110 12.46 6.21 4.09
N ALA A 111 12.45 6.64 2.83
CA ALA A 111 12.10 8.00 2.45
C ALA A 111 10.78 8.46 3.09
N SER A 112 10.79 9.71 3.56
CA SER A 112 9.63 10.34 4.17
C SER A 112 8.50 10.55 3.16
N ASP A 113 7.26 10.63 3.64
CA ASP A 113 6.10 10.97 2.80
C ASP A 113 6.32 12.24 1.98
N LYS A 114 7.03 13.23 2.56
CA LYS A 114 7.40 14.46 1.87
C LYS A 114 8.32 14.19 0.68
N ALA A 115 9.33 13.35 0.84
CA ALA A 115 10.25 13.02 -0.25
C ALA A 115 9.53 12.33 -1.42
N VAL A 116 8.56 11.47 -1.12
CA VAL A 116 7.72 10.84 -2.16
C VAL A 116 6.86 11.87 -2.88
N VAL A 117 6.27 12.82 -2.13
CA VAL A 117 5.49 13.91 -2.73
C VAL A 117 6.35 14.80 -3.61
N ASP A 118 7.53 15.20 -3.13
CA ASP A 118 8.48 16.04 -3.86
C ASP A 118 8.93 15.31 -5.16
N TYR A 119 9.09 13.98 -5.13
CA TYR A 119 9.33 13.16 -6.33
C TYR A 119 8.13 13.14 -7.28
N LEU A 120 6.90 12.96 -6.78
CA LEU A 120 5.71 13.03 -7.62
C LEU A 120 5.56 14.41 -8.27
N GLU A 121 5.97 15.48 -7.58
CA GLU A 121 6.00 16.84 -8.13
C GLU A 121 7.07 17.02 -9.20
N SER A 122 8.26 16.41 -9.07
CA SER A 122 9.27 16.46 -10.14
C SER A 122 8.80 15.74 -11.39
N VAL A 123 8.15 14.59 -11.26
CA VAL A 123 7.56 13.84 -12.40
C VAL A 123 6.48 14.67 -13.11
N LEU A 124 5.77 15.55 -12.39
CA LEU A 124 4.77 16.45 -12.98
C LEU A 124 5.38 17.61 -13.77
N VAL A 125 6.61 18.03 -13.45
CA VAL A 125 7.31 19.11 -14.19
C VAL A 125 7.70 18.63 -15.58
N ASP A 126 8.14 17.38 -15.71
CA ASP A 126 8.52 16.79 -17.00
C ASP A 126 7.32 16.65 -17.96
N TYR A 127 6.09 16.58 -17.42
CA TYR A 127 4.86 16.46 -18.21
C TYR A 127 4.30 17.78 -18.75
N LYS A 128 4.76 18.94 -18.26
CA LYS A 128 4.24 20.26 -18.71
C LYS A 128 4.80 20.72 -20.06
N GLY A 129 5.55 19.88 -20.77
CA GLY A 129 6.12 20.18 -22.08
C GLY A 129 5.22 19.87 -23.28
N ASP A 130 4.11 19.14 -23.10
CA ASP A 130 3.31 18.58 -24.20
C ASP A 130 1.80 18.95 -24.14
N ASP A 131 1.47 20.20 -23.79
CA ASP A 131 0.12 20.77 -24.02
C ASP A 131 0.19 21.97 -25.00
#